data_AF-A0A9W6UHG0-F1
#
_entry.id   AF-A0A9W6UHG0-F1
#
_cell.length_a   1.000
_cell.length_b   1.000
_cell.length_c   1.000
_cell.angle_alpha   90.00
_cell.angle_beta   90.00
_cell.angle_gamma   90.00
#
_symmetry.space_group_name_H-M   'P 1'
#
loop_
_entity.id
_entity.type
_entity.pdbx_description
1 polymer ?
#
loop_
_entity_poly.entity_id
_entity_poly.type
_entity_poly.pdbx_seq_one_letter_code
_entity_poly.pdbx_strand_id
1 'polypeptide(L)'
;MTLFTAPVTPGRTAFAMVATSLAFTVPGCTALDPLTFLVREQGPEYAIDPADPFGDSPAADYPLAAEAISRGPVDAVLHGVEQSRVDAALTATEELLTAVYLTPEAVFDGDNSAFQEILEPELLSWFEDGLDAEGENSTRAVVLNLAPGSAELIGTQVRALGETTVRKSDSRVDDLIEVAVRYNFVYPIAKPDESASTRLVIGAEGTFVFSVDPVAEPDVRLRTFSLANSATPVHCDLDDDSYLVPLFPTDLKTDGPGRGGAVVDPYDLGSEFPQGECSVAYPT
;
A
#
# COMPACT_ATOMS: atom_id res chain seq x y z
N MET A 1 48.82 -43.29 21.88
CA MET A 1 49.64 -42.63 22.91
C MET A 1 48.99 -41.28 23.14
N THR A 2 48.23 -40.96 24.18
CA THR A 2 47.89 -41.54 25.49
C THR A 2 46.62 -40.76 25.90
N LEU A 3 45.43 -41.36 26.00
CA LEU A 3 44.81 -41.98 27.20
C LEU A 3 44.49 -40.98 28.34
N PHE A 4 43.30 -41.18 28.96
CA PHE A 4 42.80 -40.70 30.27
C PHE A 4 42.19 -39.27 30.33
N THR A 5 41.04 -38.96 30.97
CA THR A 5 40.08 -39.71 31.81
C THR A 5 38.82 -38.86 32.04
N ALA A 6 37.65 -39.50 32.19
CA ALA A 6 36.51 -38.92 32.91
C ALA A 6 36.71 -39.02 34.44
N PRO A 7 35.99 -38.19 35.23
CA PRO A 7 35.25 -38.78 36.36
C PRO A 7 33.84 -38.13 36.57
N VAL A 8 32.80 -38.95 36.73
CA VAL A 8 32.13 -39.37 37.99
C VAL A 8 31.06 -38.39 38.51
N THR A 9 29.81 -38.87 38.41
CA THR A 9 28.59 -38.40 39.08
C THR A 9 28.58 -38.76 40.57
N PRO A 10 27.96 -37.94 41.43
CA PRO A 10 26.78 -38.41 42.20
C PRO A 10 25.69 -37.31 42.25
N GLY A 11 24.39 -37.54 42.13
CA GLY A 11 23.56 -38.53 42.81
C GLY A 11 22.82 -37.83 43.96
N ARG A 12 21.48 -37.63 43.86
CA ARG A 12 20.47 -37.27 44.90
C ARG A 12 19.37 -36.36 44.32
N THR A 13 18.07 -36.42 44.62
CA THR A 13 17.22 -37.26 45.48
C THR A 13 15.79 -37.10 44.93
N ALA A 14 15.01 -38.18 44.87
CA ALA A 14 13.58 -38.10 44.58
C ALA A 14 12.82 -37.47 45.75
N PHE A 15 12.06 -36.40 45.50
CA PHE A 15 11.04 -35.91 46.42
C PHE A 15 9.67 -36.37 45.89
N ALA A 16 9.05 -37.28 46.64
CA ALA A 16 7.64 -37.61 46.49
C ALA A 16 6.82 -36.46 47.12
N MET A 17 6.08 -35.71 46.31
CA MET A 17 5.00 -34.84 46.81
C MET A 17 3.73 -35.67 46.97
N VAL A 18 3.27 -35.79 48.22
CA VAL A 18 1.95 -36.28 48.58
C VAL A 18 0.95 -35.15 48.31
N ALA A 19 0.10 -35.34 47.30
CA ALA A 19 -1.03 -34.45 47.03
C ALA A 19 -2.20 -34.82 47.95
N THR A 20 -2.41 -34.02 49.00
CA THR A 20 -3.58 -34.12 49.87
C THR A 20 -4.71 -33.30 49.27
N SER A 21 -5.65 -33.96 48.60
CA SER A 21 -6.89 -33.35 48.10
C SER A 21 -7.83 -33.01 49.25
N LEU A 22 -8.02 -31.71 49.52
CA LEU A 22 -9.12 -31.18 50.32
C LEU A 22 -10.29 -30.84 49.38
N ALA A 23 -11.33 -31.67 49.41
CA ALA A 23 -12.60 -31.37 48.77
C ALA A 23 -13.40 -30.41 49.65
N PHE A 24 -13.53 -29.14 49.23
CA PHE A 24 -14.52 -28.22 49.75
C PHE A 24 -15.80 -28.33 48.91
N THR A 25 -16.85 -28.88 49.49
CA THR A 25 -18.22 -28.83 48.95
C THR A 25 -18.87 -27.51 49.35
N VAL A 26 -18.95 -26.56 48.41
CA VAL A 26 -19.77 -25.35 48.55
C VAL A 26 -21.18 -25.68 48.02
N PRO A 27 -22.25 -25.59 48.84
CA PRO A 27 -23.60 -25.75 48.36
C PRO A 27 -24.14 -24.43 47.83
N GLY A 28 -24.64 -24.43 46.60
CA GLY A 28 -25.55 -23.38 46.11
C GLY A 28 -25.04 -22.54 44.94
N CYS A 29 -24.74 -23.16 43.80
CA CYS A 29 -24.89 -22.49 42.51
C CYS A 29 -26.18 -22.99 41.88
N THR A 30 -27.23 -22.16 41.91
CA THR A 30 -28.33 -22.25 40.95
C THR A 30 -27.72 -22.24 39.55
N ALA A 31 -27.94 -23.32 38.80
CA ALA A 31 -27.55 -23.42 37.40
C ALA A 31 -28.26 -22.30 36.62
N LEU A 32 -27.54 -21.22 36.36
CA LEU A 32 -27.89 -20.29 35.30
C LEU A 32 -27.74 -21.05 33.99
N ASP A 33 -28.82 -21.09 33.24
CA ASP A 33 -28.91 -21.68 31.91
C ASP A 33 -27.78 -21.12 31.01
N PRO A 34 -26.79 -21.94 30.59
CA PRO A 34 -25.64 -21.46 29.84
C PRO A 34 -26.00 -21.01 28.41
N LEU A 35 -27.26 -21.14 27.99
CA LEU A 35 -27.71 -20.80 26.64
C LEU A 35 -28.39 -19.43 26.52
N THR A 36 -28.45 -18.62 27.59
CA THR A 36 -28.97 -17.24 27.51
C THR A 36 -27.90 -16.17 27.69
N PHE A 37 -26.62 -16.54 27.56
CA PHE A 37 -25.53 -15.57 27.45
C PHE A 37 -25.55 -14.99 26.02
N LEU A 38 -26.39 -13.97 25.86
CA LEU A 38 -26.22 -12.86 24.92
C LEU A 38 -25.49 -13.26 23.62
N VAL A 39 -26.26 -13.73 22.63
CA VAL A 39 -25.99 -13.31 21.25
C VAL A 39 -26.18 -11.79 21.24
N ARG A 40 -25.14 -11.07 21.67
CA ARG A 40 -24.95 -9.68 21.30
C ARG A 40 -24.65 -9.76 19.81
N GLU A 41 -25.59 -9.34 18.98
CA GLU A 41 -25.27 -8.94 17.61
C GLU A 41 -24.05 -8.02 17.71
N GLN A 42 -22.90 -8.50 17.23
CA GLN A 42 -21.68 -7.73 17.25
C GLN A 42 -21.79 -6.69 16.14
N GLY A 43 -22.35 -5.53 16.48
CA GLY A 43 -22.26 -4.31 15.68
C GLY A 43 -20.82 -3.75 15.63
N PRO A 44 -20.63 -2.60 14.98
CA PRO A 44 -19.56 -2.31 14.02
C PRO A 44 -18.24 -1.87 14.67
N GLU A 45 -17.56 -2.74 15.42
CA GLU A 45 -16.32 -2.37 16.11
C GLU A 45 -15.15 -2.03 15.17
N TYR A 46 -15.29 -2.33 13.87
CA TYR A 46 -14.26 -2.08 12.84
C TYR A 46 -14.82 -1.36 11.60
N ALA A 47 -15.92 -0.63 11.76
CA ALA A 47 -16.47 0.20 10.69
C ALA A 47 -15.95 1.64 10.82
N ILE A 48 -15.35 2.13 9.75
CA ILE A 48 -15.11 3.53 9.49
C ILE A 48 -16.48 4.20 9.37
N ASP A 49 -16.63 5.37 9.99
CA ASP A 49 -17.83 6.20 9.81
C ASP A 49 -17.87 6.73 8.37
N PRO A 50 -18.87 6.38 7.55
CA PRO A 50 -18.97 6.90 6.18
C PRO A 50 -19.12 8.43 6.12
N ALA A 51 -19.57 9.08 7.20
CA ALA A 51 -19.65 10.53 7.30
C ALA A 51 -18.29 11.19 7.61
N ASP A 52 -17.35 10.45 8.19
CA ASP A 52 -15.98 10.89 8.45
C ASP A 52 -14.96 9.76 8.15
N PRO A 53 -14.74 9.42 6.87
CA PRO A 53 -13.96 8.24 6.51
C PRO A 53 -12.50 8.27 6.97
N PHE A 54 -11.98 9.47 7.25
CA PHE A 54 -10.59 9.71 7.63
C PHE A 54 -10.44 10.10 9.12
N GLY A 55 -11.54 10.20 9.87
CA GLY A 55 -11.54 10.54 11.29
C GLY A 55 -10.60 9.67 12.11
N ASP A 56 -9.92 10.27 13.09
CA ASP A 56 -8.94 9.59 13.95
C ASP A 56 -7.74 8.98 13.20
N SER A 57 -7.36 9.55 12.04
CA SER A 57 -6.12 9.19 11.33
C SER A 57 -5.32 10.42 10.90
N PRO A 58 -4.00 10.31 10.68
CA PRO A 58 -3.20 11.40 10.09
C PRO A 58 -3.75 11.92 8.76
N ALA A 59 -4.42 11.05 7.99
CA ALA A 59 -5.04 11.41 6.72
C ALA A 59 -6.20 12.42 6.86
N ALA A 60 -6.75 12.65 8.06
CA ALA A 60 -7.79 13.65 8.29
C ALA A 60 -7.35 15.07 7.89
N ASP A 61 -6.04 15.34 7.87
CA ASP A 61 -5.46 16.63 7.50
C ASP A 61 -4.92 16.66 6.06
N TYR A 62 -4.93 15.53 5.35
CA TYR A 62 -4.45 15.46 3.97
C TYR A 62 -5.43 16.17 3.04
N PRO A 63 -4.97 16.91 2.02
CA PRO A 63 -5.87 17.40 0.97
C PRO A 63 -6.53 16.25 0.20
N LEU A 64 -7.56 16.56 -0.58
CA LEU A 64 -8.08 15.63 -1.58
C LEU A 64 -6.96 15.26 -2.55
N ALA A 65 -6.90 13.99 -2.95
CA ALA A 65 -5.77 13.49 -3.73
C ALA A 65 -5.60 14.21 -5.07
N ALA A 66 -6.70 14.55 -5.75
CA ALA A 66 -6.66 15.36 -6.96
C ALA A 66 -6.00 16.73 -6.71
N GLU A 67 -6.36 17.41 -5.62
CA GLU A 67 -5.73 18.68 -5.25
C GLU A 67 -4.26 18.51 -4.84
N ALA A 68 -3.89 17.38 -4.25
CA ALA A 68 -2.51 17.09 -3.85
C ALA A 68 -1.61 16.96 -5.09
N ILE A 69 -2.07 16.22 -6.11
CA ILE A 69 -1.32 15.98 -7.34
C ILE A 69 -1.16 17.27 -8.16
N SER A 70 -2.21 18.09 -8.29
CA SER A 70 -2.15 19.33 -9.08
C SER A 70 -1.27 20.43 -8.46
N ARG A 71 -0.76 20.26 -7.23
CA ARG A 71 0.08 21.25 -6.51
C ARG A 71 1.55 21.24 -6.93
N GLY A 72 1.88 20.69 -8.10
CA GLY A 72 3.25 20.66 -8.63
C GLY A 72 3.96 22.03 -8.53
N PRO A 73 5.30 22.06 -8.61
CA PRO A 73 6.07 23.26 -8.34
C PRO A 73 5.84 24.31 -9.44
N VAL A 74 4.91 25.23 -9.18
CA VAL A 74 4.35 26.21 -10.13
C VAL A 74 5.40 27.16 -10.73
N ASP A 75 6.57 27.29 -10.08
CA ASP A 75 7.64 28.22 -10.47
C ASP A 75 9.00 27.52 -10.70
N ALA A 76 9.01 26.24 -11.04
CA ALA A 76 10.26 25.55 -11.28
C ALA A 76 10.95 26.01 -12.58
N VAL A 77 11.85 27.00 -12.45
CA VAL A 77 12.64 27.50 -13.57
C VAL A 77 13.82 26.57 -13.84
N LEU A 78 13.74 25.81 -14.92
CA LEU A 78 14.85 25.01 -15.42
C LEU A 78 15.65 25.80 -16.47
N HIS A 79 16.93 26.05 -16.19
CA HIS A 79 17.81 26.77 -17.12
C HIS A 79 17.87 26.09 -18.50
N GLY A 80 17.44 26.84 -19.52
CA GLY A 80 17.45 26.38 -20.92
C GLY A 80 16.22 25.55 -21.31
N VAL A 81 15.19 25.46 -20.47
CA VAL A 81 13.90 24.86 -20.79
C VAL A 81 12.81 25.92 -20.67
N GLU A 82 11.91 25.98 -21.64
CA GLU A 82 10.78 26.90 -21.60
C GLU A 82 9.76 26.47 -20.53
N GLN A 83 9.19 27.43 -19.80
CA GLN A 83 8.24 27.14 -18.73
C GLN A 83 7.05 26.31 -19.20
N SER A 84 6.53 26.59 -20.40
CA SER A 84 5.42 25.83 -21.00
C SER A 84 5.72 24.33 -21.14
N ARG A 85 6.99 23.95 -21.32
CA ARG A 85 7.40 22.55 -21.42
C ARG A 85 7.49 21.88 -20.05
N VAL A 86 7.90 22.65 -19.03
CA VAL A 86 7.84 22.21 -17.63
C VAL A 86 6.38 21.99 -17.24
N ASP A 87 5.49 22.93 -17.57
CA ASP A 87 4.06 22.83 -17.30
C ASP A 87 3.43 21.63 -18.03
N ALA A 88 3.81 21.37 -19.28
CA ALA A 88 3.35 20.21 -20.05
C ALA A 88 3.81 18.88 -19.42
N ALA A 89 5.07 18.80 -18.98
CA ALA A 89 5.59 17.61 -18.29
C ALA A 89 4.86 17.37 -16.94
N LEU A 90 4.64 18.43 -16.16
CA LEU A 90 3.88 18.34 -14.89
C LEU A 90 2.43 17.92 -15.13
N THR A 91 1.78 18.45 -16.17
CA THR A 91 0.41 18.07 -16.55
C THR A 91 0.35 16.59 -16.94
N ALA A 92 1.27 16.11 -17.77
CA ALA A 92 1.34 14.70 -18.15
C ALA A 92 1.61 13.79 -16.94
N THR A 93 2.45 14.22 -15.99
CA THR A 93 2.65 13.49 -14.73
C THR A 93 1.38 13.45 -13.88
N GLU A 94 0.63 14.55 -13.79
CA GLU A 94 -0.66 14.59 -13.09
C GLU A 94 -1.69 13.63 -13.72
N GLU A 95 -1.76 13.58 -15.05
CA GLU A 95 -2.63 12.65 -15.79
C GLU A 95 -2.23 11.19 -15.52
N LEU A 96 -0.94 10.87 -15.56
CA LEU A 96 -0.42 9.52 -15.25
C LEU A 96 -0.75 9.11 -13.80
N LEU A 97 -0.50 9.97 -12.82
CA LEU A 97 -0.82 9.68 -11.42
C LEU A 97 -2.32 9.53 -11.19
N THR A 98 -3.14 10.34 -11.87
CA THR A 98 -4.60 10.25 -11.79
C THR A 98 -5.09 8.93 -12.40
N ALA A 99 -4.56 8.54 -13.55
CA ALA A 99 -4.90 7.28 -14.21
C ALA A 99 -4.55 6.06 -13.34
N VAL A 100 -3.41 6.10 -12.63
CA VAL A 100 -2.94 4.99 -11.80
C VAL A 100 -3.66 4.92 -10.44
N TYR A 101 -3.81 6.05 -9.75
CA TYR A 101 -4.23 6.05 -8.33
C TYR A 101 -5.66 6.54 -8.12
N LEU A 102 -6.20 7.38 -9.00
CA LEU A 102 -7.49 8.04 -8.75
C LEU A 102 -8.62 7.59 -9.65
N THR A 103 -8.34 6.72 -10.62
CA THR A 103 -9.34 6.15 -11.53
C THR A 103 -9.93 4.89 -10.89
N PRO A 104 -11.21 4.90 -10.47
CA PRO A 104 -11.80 3.77 -9.75
C PRO A 104 -11.75 2.46 -10.54
N GLU A 105 -11.96 2.51 -11.85
CA GLU A 105 -11.93 1.35 -12.74
C GLU A 105 -10.53 0.70 -12.77
N ALA A 106 -9.46 1.50 -12.72
CA ALA A 106 -8.11 0.99 -12.60
C ALA A 106 -7.88 0.36 -11.21
N VAL A 107 -8.23 1.08 -10.14
CA VAL A 107 -7.94 0.65 -8.77
C VAL A 107 -8.74 -0.58 -8.35
N PHE A 108 -10.03 -0.63 -8.65
CA PHE A 108 -10.95 -1.65 -8.11
C PHE A 108 -11.33 -2.73 -9.12
N ASP A 109 -11.27 -2.45 -10.42
CA ASP A 109 -11.68 -3.40 -11.48
C ASP A 109 -10.51 -3.90 -12.33
N GLY A 110 -9.33 -3.30 -12.21
CA GLY A 110 -8.15 -3.64 -12.99
C GLY A 110 -8.17 -3.13 -14.44
N ASP A 111 -9.08 -2.21 -14.77
CA ASP A 111 -9.15 -1.57 -16.08
C ASP A 111 -8.15 -0.40 -16.17
N ASN A 112 -7.00 -0.69 -16.78
CA ASN A 112 -5.91 0.28 -16.93
C ASN A 112 -5.98 1.09 -18.25
N SER A 113 -7.15 1.14 -18.92
CA SER A 113 -7.30 1.82 -20.22
C SER A 113 -6.90 3.30 -20.17
N ALA A 114 -7.30 4.03 -19.12
CA ALA A 114 -6.93 5.44 -18.94
C ALA A 114 -5.40 5.64 -18.88
N PHE A 115 -4.67 4.70 -18.27
CA PHE A 115 -3.21 4.74 -18.23
C PHE A 115 -2.61 4.42 -19.60
N GLN A 116 -3.12 3.39 -20.27
CA GLN A 116 -2.68 2.97 -21.61
C GLN A 116 -2.82 4.10 -22.65
N GLU A 117 -3.90 4.89 -22.59
CA GLU A 117 -4.15 6.00 -23.52
C GLU A 117 -3.11 7.12 -23.44
N ILE A 118 -2.42 7.26 -22.29
CA ILE A 118 -1.40 8.29 -22.07
C ILE A 118 -0.02 7.82 -22.53
N LEU A 119 0.22 6.51 -22.60
CA LEU A 119 1.53 5.95 -22.90
C LEU A 119 1.95 6.17 -24.36
N GLU A 120 3.23 6.48 -24.52
CA GLU A 120 3.86 6.46 -25.85
C GLU A 120 3.88 5.04 -26.42
N PRO A 121 3.81 4.83 -27.76
CA PRO A 121 3.62 3.51 -28.36
C PRO A 121 4.62 2.43 -27.91
N GLU A 122 5.88 2.81 -27.69
CA GLU A 122 6.92 1.89 -27.19
C GLU A 122 6.67 1.48 -25.72
N LEU A 123 6.22 2.43 -24.88
CA LEU A 123 5.88 2.17 -23.49
C LEU A 123 4.57 1.39 -23.37
N LEU A 124 3.59 1.68 -24.23
CA LEU A 124 2.34 0.94 -24.30
C LEU A 124 2.60 -0.53 -24.64
N SER A 125 3.40 -0.80 -25.68
CA SER A 125 3.77 -2.17 -26.06
C SER A 125 4.46 -2.91 -24.91
N TRP A 126 5.42 -2.27 -24.23
CA TRP A 126 6.08 -2.86 -23.07
C TRP A 126 5.09 -3.13 -21.91
N PHE A 127 4.18 -2.19 -21.65
CA PHE A 127 3.18 -2.33 -20.60
C PHE A 127 2.23 -3.49 -20.89
N GLU A 128 1.67 -3.56 -22.10
CA GLU A 128 0.75 -4.61 -22.53
C GLU A 128 1.41 -6.00 -22.53
N ASP A 129 2.65 -6.10 -23.01
CA ASP A 129 3.39 -7.37 -23.03
C ASP A 129 3.66 -7.92 -21.62
N GLY A 130 3.75 -7.04 -20.62
CA GLY A 130 4.06 -7.40 -19.23
C GLY A 130 2.88 -7.42 -18.27
N LEU A 131 1.68 -6.93 -18.64
CA LEU A 131 0.60 -6.68 -17.66
C LEU A 131 0.12 -7.94 -16.93
N ASP A 132 0.14 -9.06 -17.63
CA ASP A 132 -0.25 -10.39 -17.11
C ASP A 132 0.94 -11.37 -17.06
N ALA A 133 2.16 -10.86 -17.15
CA ALA A 133 3.35 -11.67 -16.97
C ALA A 133 3.58 -11.99 -15.48
N GLU A 134 4.20 -13.14 -15.20
CA GLU A 134 4.53 -13.54 -13.83
C GLU A 134 5.90 -12.96 -13.39
N GLY A 135 6.04 -12.77 -12.08
CA GLY A 135 7.31 -12.39 -11.45
C GLY A 135 7.83 -11.01 -11.89
N GLU A 136 9.14 -10.90 -12.03
CA GLU A 136 9.84 -9.61 -12.29
C GLU A 136 9.50 -8.97 -13.65
N ASN A 137 8.87 -9.72 -14.56
CA ASN A 137 8.44 -9.19 -15.86
C ASN A 137 7.02 -8.58 -15.81
N SER A 138 6.32 -8.73 -14.68
CA SER A 138 5.00 -8.14 -14.48
C SER A 138 5.07 -6.62 -14.48
N THR A 139 4.33 -5.97 -15.37
CA THR A 139 4.15 -4.50 -15.34
C THR A 139 2.99 -4.10 -14.45
N ARG A 140 2.26 -5.06 -13.86
CA ARG A 140 1.17 -4.78 -12.92
C ARG A 140 1.64 -4.07 -11.66
N ALA A 141 2.91 -4.22 -11.29
CA ALA A 141 3.52 -3.48 -10.17
C ALA A 141 3.57 -1.95 -10.38
N VAL A 142 3.48 -1.48 -11.63
CA VAL A 142 3.44 -0.05 -11.99
C VAL A 142 2.10 0.58 -11.63
N VAL A 143 1.02 -0.18 -11.77
CA VAL A 143 -0.35 0.31 -11.57
C VAL A 143 -0.87 -0.14 -10.20
N LEU A 144 -1.77 0.64 -9.62
CA LEU A 144 -2.48 0.22 -8.42
C LEU A 144 -3.70 -0.60 -8.86
N ASN A 145 -3.64 -1.93 -8.73
CA ASN A 145 -4.81 -2.78 -8.93
C ASN A 145 -5.08 -3.61 -7.67
N LEU A 146 -6.25 -3.42 -7.08
CA LEU A 146 -6.79 -4.33 -6.08
C LEU A 146 -7.37 -5.56 -6.77
N ALA A 147 -7.36 -6.70 -6.10
CA ALA A 147 -8.04 -7.89 -6.59
C ALA A 147 -9.53 -7.55 -6.81
N PRO A 148 -10.11 -7.77 -8.00
CA PRO A 148 -11.48 -7.38 -8.29
C PRO A 148 -12.47 -7.95 -7.28
N GLY A 149 -13.33 -7.10 -6.74
CA GLY A 149 -14.31 -7.49 -5.71
C GLY A 149 -13.71 -7.77 -4.32
N SER A 150 -12.46 -7.38 -4.05
CA SER A 150 -11.87 -7.46 -2.71
C SER A 150 -12.19 -6.26 -1.82
N ALA A 151 -12.54 -5.12 -2.41
CA ALA A 151 -12.78 -3.87 -1.70
C ALA A 151 -13.75 -2.95 -2.45
N GLU A 152 -14.47 -2.13 -1.70
CA GLU A 152 -15.30 -1.02 -2.21
C GLU A 152 -14.88 0.29 -1.54
N LEU A 153 -14.82 1.39 -2.30
CA LEU A 153 -14.54 2.70 -1.73
C LEU A 153 -15.69 3.19 -0.86
N ILE A 154 -15.39 3.64 0.36
CA ILE A 154 -16.35 4.29 1.25
C ILE A 154 -16.44 5.76 0.85
N GLY A 155 -17.57 6.13 0.25
CA GLY A 155 -17.77 7.48 -0.27
C GLY A 155 -17.11 7.66 -1.64
N THR A 156 -16.51 8.81 -1.88
CA THR A 156 -15.91 9.18 -3.19
C THR A 156 -14.54 9.84 -3.06
N GLN A 157 -14.04 9.96 -1.83
CA GLN A 157 -12.85 10.75 -1.54
C GLN A 157 -11.65 9.85 -1.32
N VAL A 158 -10.57 10.17 -2.02
CA VAL A 158 -9.21 9.71 -1.72
C VAL A 158 -8.45 10.92 -1.23
N ARG A 159 -7.65 10.74 -0.18
CA ARG A 159 -6.77 11.80 0.32
C ARG A 159 -5.33 11.47 0.04
N ALA A 160 -4.51 12.49 -0.20
CA ALA A 160 -3.08 12.27 -0.42
C ALA A 160 -2.23 13.38 0.18
N LEU A 161 -1.02 13.01 0.58
CA LEU A 161 0.03 13.95 0.95
C LEU A 161 1.30 13.55 0.20
N GLY A 162 1.98 14.52 -0.37
CA GLY A 162 3.19 14.24 -1.14
C GLY A 162 3.79 15.48 -1.75
N GLU A 163 4.80 15.25 -2.57
CA GLU A 163 5.50 16.28 -3.31
C GLU A 163 5.84 15.81 -4.72
N THR A 164 5.86 16.78 -5.62
CA THR A 164 6.42 16.65 -6.96
C THR A 164 7.61 17.59 -7.06
N THR A 165 8.71 17.10 -7.57
CA THR A 165 9.90 17.90 -7.87
C THR A 165 10.24 17.77 -9.34
N VAL A 166 10.79 18.83 -9.93
CA VAL A 166 11.16 18.83 -11.34
C VAL A 166 12.58 19.36 -11.48
N ARG A 167 13.36 18.68 -12.32
CA ARG A 167 14.76 19.00 -12.59
C ARG A 167 15.09 18.75 -14.05
N LYS A 168 16.13 19.42 -14.54
CA LYS A 168 16.74 19.04 -15.81
C LYS A 168 17.53 17.75 -15.59
N SER A 169 17.44 16.79 -16.51
CA SER A 169 18.30 15.61 -16.43
C SER A 169 19.76 16.01 -16.63
N ASP A 170 20.68 15.33 -15.92
CA ASP A 170 22.12 15.52 -16.07
C ASP A 170 22.68 14.90 -17.39
N SER A 171 21.82 14.28 -18.20
CA SER A 171 22.20 13.75 -19.51
C SER A 171 22.73 14.87 -20.41
N ARG A 172 23.93 14.67 -20.96
CA ARG A 172 24.58 15.64 -21.85
C ARG A 172 24.05 15.65 -23.29
N VAL A 173 23.11 14.76 -23.60
CA VAL A 173 22.76 14.43 -24.99
C VAL A 173 21.39 14.99 -25.38
N ASP A 174 20.49 15.20 -24.43
CA ASP A 174 19.10 15.57 -24.69
C ASP A 174 18.59 16.61 -23.67
N ASP A 175 17.71 17.52 -24.12
CA ASP A 175 16.92 18.38 -23.23
C ASP A 175 15.81 17.54 -22.58
N LEU A 176 16.17 16.81 -21.53
CA LEU A 176 15.24 15.98 -20.76
C LEU A 176 14.74 16.73 -19.52
N ILE A 177 13.45 16.65 -19.29
CA ILE A 177 12.78 17.08 -18.06
C ILE A 177 12.53 15.83 -17.22
N GLU A 178 12.99 15.85 -15.98
CA GLU A 178 12.71 14.78 -15.03
C GLU A 178 11.77 15.29 -13.95
N VAL A 179 10.66 14.57 -13.75
CA VAL A 179 9.67 14.83 -12.72
C VAL A 179 9.72 13.69 -11.72
N ALA A 180 10.15 13.96 -10.49
CA ALA A 180 10.16 12.97 -9.42
C ALA A 180 8.98 13.21 -8.48
N VAL A 181 8.34 12.13 -8.05
CA VAL A 181 7.11 12.15 -7.26
C VAL A 181 7.27 11.29 -6.02
N ARG A 182 6.67 11.73 -4.91
CA ARG A 182 6.54 10.95 -3.70
C ARG A 182 5.21 11.27 -3.02
N TYR A 183 4.32 10.30 -2.90
CA TYR A 183 2.96 10.48 -2.37
C TYR A 183 2.55 9.33 -1.46
N ASN A 184 1.74 9.64 -0.44
CA ASN A 184 0.94 8.68 0.32
C ASN A 184 -0.53 8.92 0.00
N PHE A 185 -1.17 7.96 -0.67
CA PHE A 185 -2.61 7.94 -0.95
C PHE A 185 -3.34 7.12 0.10
N VAL A 186 -4.54 7.57 0.51
CA VAL A 186 -5.33 6.92 1.56
C VAL A 186 -6.74 6.69 1.05
N TYR A 187 -7.12 5.41 0.97
CA TYR A 187 -8.43 4.94 0.51
C TYR A 187 -9.21 4.38 1.71
N PRO A 188 -10.33 5.00 2.10
CA PRO A 188 -11.25 4.37 3.03
C PRO A 188 -12.01 3.29 2.27
N ILE A 189 -11.81 2.02 2.62
CA ILE A 189 -12.40 0.89 1.90
C ILE A 189 -13.20 -0.02 2.82
N ALA A 190 -14.27 -0.60 2.28
CA ALA A 190 -15.09 -1.62 2.91
C ALA A 190 -14.85 -2.98 2.24
N LYS A 191 -14.97 -4.04 3.03
CA LYS A 191 -14.98 -5.40 2.51
C LYS A 191 -16.37 -5.69 1.93
N PRO A 192 -16.48 -6.17 0.68
CA PRO A 192 -17.79 -6.47 0.10
C PRO A 192 -18.57 -7.48 0.94
N ASP A 193 -19.87 -7.26 1.06
CA ASP A 193 -20.81 -8.11 1.82
C ASP A 193 -20.52 -8.27 3.34
N GLU A 194 -19.56 -7.53 3.89
CA GLU A 194 -19.20 -7.55 5.32
C GLU A 194 -19.26 -6.14 5.95
N SER A 195 -19.51 -6.06 7.26
CA SER A 195 -19.46 -4.79 8.01
C SER A 195 -18.04 -4.43 8.48
N ALA A 196 -17.03 -4.78 7.68
CA ALA A 196 -15.62 -4.53 7.98
C ALA A 196 -15.06 -3.48 7.01
N SER A 197 -14.21 -2.60 7.54
CA SER A 197 -13.56 -1.56 6.74
C SER A 197 -12.19 -1.22 7.28
N THR A 198 -11.37 -0.61 6.44
CA THR A 198 -10.02 -0.17 6.80
C THR A 198 -9.61 1.02 5.94
N ARG A 199 -8.47 1.64 6.29
CA ARG A 199 -7.82 2.64 5.46
C ARG A 199 -6.64 1.98 4.80
N LEU A 200 -6.74 1.77 3.49
CA LEU A 200 -5.63 1.32 2.68
C LEU A 200 -4.74 2.53 2.37
N VAL A 201 -3.49 2.44 2.77
CA VAL A 201 -2.45 3.43 2.50
C VAL A 201 -1.54 2.90 1.40
N ILE A 202 -1.38 3.69 0.35
CA ILE A 202 -0.52 3.40 -0.80
C ILE A 202 0.59 4.45 -0.83
N GLY A 203 1.81 4.01 -0.59
CA GLY A 203 3.00 4.83 -0.78
C GLY A 203 3.51 4.68 -2.19
N ALA A 204 3.65 5.80 -2.90
CA ALA A 204 4.08 5.87 -4.29
C ALA A 204 5.35 6.73 -4.39
N GLU A 205 6.40 6.20 -5.01
CA GLU A 205 7.62 6.94 -5.33
C GLU A 205 8.07 6.62 -6.74
N GLY A 206 8.44 7.65 -7.50
CA GLY A 206 8.83 7.43 -8.87
C GLY A 206 9.44 8.63 -9.57
N THR A 207 9.81 8.39 -10.82
CA THR A 207 10.41 9.35 -11.72
C THR A 207 9.82 9.19 -13.11
N PHE A 208 9.40 10.29 -13.71
CA PHE A 208 8.98 10.39 -15.11
C PHE A 208 10.00 11.20 -15.87
N VAL A 209 10.47 10.68 -17.01
CA VAL A 209 11.45 11.36 -17.86
C VAL A 209 10.79 11.72 -19.17
N PHE A 210 10.79 13.01 -19.48
CA PHE A 210 10.24 13.55 -20.70
C PHE A 210 11.35 14.06 -21.60
N SER A 211 11.25 13.79 -22.90
CA SER A 211 12.08 14.47 -23.91
C SER A 211 11.36 15.68 -24.46
N VAL A 212 12.14 16.71 -24.78
CA VAL A 212 11.68 17.87 -25.52
C VAL A 212 12.10 17.75 -26.99
N ASP A 213 11.14 17.81 -27.90
CA ASP A 213 11.37 17.89 -29.35
C ASP A 213 10.59 19.07 -29.96
N PRO A 214 11.26 20.20 -30.26
CA PRO A 214 10.59 21.43 -30.73
C PRO A 214 9.92 21.30 -32.10
N VAL A 215 10.15 20.21 -32.84
CA VAL A 215 9.50 19.98 -34.15
C VAL A 215 8.40 18.91 -34.08
N ALA A 216 8.20 18.27 -32.93
CA ALA A 216 7.12 17.32 -32.71
C ALA A 216 5.87 18.01 -32.13
N GLU A 217 4.70 17.42 -32.37
CA GLU A 217 3.46 17.77 -31.68
C GLU A 217 2.90 16.49 -31.02
N PRO A 218 2.79 16.42 -29.68
CA PRO A 218 3.28 17.40 -28.70
C PRO A 218 4.81 17.48 -28.64
N ASP A 219 5.35 18.64 -28.23
CA ASP A 219 6.80 18.89 -28.13
C ASP A 219 7.43 18.35 -26.84
N VAL A 220 6.62 17.83 -25.91
CA VAL A 220 7.03 17.11 -24.70
C VAL A 220 6.45 15.70 -24.75
N ARG A 221 7.30 14.68 -24.63
CA ARG A 221 6.90 13.27 -24.76
C ARG A 221 7.53 12.42 -23.66
N LEU A 222 6.74 11.53 -23.07
CA LEU A 222 7.20 10.59 -22.05
C LEU A 222 8.17 9.58 -22.67
N ARG A 223 9.41 9.53 -22.19
CA ARG A 223 10.42 8.58 -22.69
C ARG A 223 10.48 7.31 -21.88
N THR A 224 10.43 7.46 -20.56
CA THR A 224 10.52 6.36 -19.62
C THR A 224 9.99 6.85 -18.28
N PHE A 225 9.61 5.90 -17.44
CA PHE A 225 9.28 6.17 -16.06
C PHE A 225 9.68 4.98 -15.20
N SER A 226 9.82 5.23 -13.91
CA SER A 226 9.96 4.22 -12.87
C SER A 226 8.99 4.60 -11.77
N LEU A 227 8.14 3.66 -11.35
CA LEU A 227 7.16 3.88 -10.30
C LEU A 227 7.18 2.66 -9.39
N ALA A 228 7.38 2.91 -8.10
CA ALA A 228 7.39 1.89 -7.06
C ALA A 228 6.26 2.18 -6.07
N ASN A 229 5.61 1.11 -5.63
CA ASN A 229 4.47 1.17 -4.73
C ASN A 229 4.73 0.34 -3.48
N SER A 230 4.25 0.84 -2.35
CA SER A 230 4.02 0.09 -1.13
C SER A 230 2.53 0.17 -0.79
N ALA A 231 1.99 -0.87 -0.17
CA ALA A 231 0.58 -0.94 0.14
C ALA A 231 0.36 -1.58 1.50
N THR A 232 -0.58 -1.04 2.28
CA THR A 232 -0.89 -1.58 3.59
C THR A 232 -2.22 -1.07 4.13
N PRO A 233 -3.01 -1.89 4.84
CA PRO A 233 -2.79 -3.30 5.11
C PRO A 233 -3.20 -4.16 3.90
N VAL A 234 -2.32 -5.07 3.44
CA VAL A 234 -2.56 -6.02 2.33
C VAL A 234 -1.96 -7.39 2.65
N HIS A 235 -2.49 -8.44 2.03
CA HIS A 235 -1.86 -9.76 2.07
C HIS A 235 -0.54 -9.76 1.29
N CYS A 236 0.52 -10.26 1.93
CA CYS A 236 1.87 -10.32 1.36
C CYS A 236 2.22 -11.64 0.68
N ASP A 237 1.38 -12.67 0.86
CA ASP A 237 1.54 -13.97 0.21
C ASP A 237 0.79 -13.92 -1.14
N LEU A 238 1.32 -13.13 -2.07
CA LEU A 238 0.82 -13.10 -3.44
C LEU A 238 1.44 -14.28 -4.20
N ASP A 239 0.71 -15.40 -4.23
CA ASP A 239 0.93 -16.43 -5.22
C ASP A 239 0.57 -15.82 -6.59
N ASP A 240 1.58 -15.52 -7.41
CA ASP A 240 1.60 -15.24 -8.87
C ASP A 240 0.66 -14.16 -9.48
N ASP A 241 -0.41 -13.72 -8.82
CA ASP A 241 -1.50 -12.97 -9.47
C ASP A 241 -1.29 -11.44 -9.54
N SER A 242 -0.20 -10.90 -8.96
CA SER A 242 0.20 -9.48 -9.04
C SER A 242 -0.85 -8.42 -8.60
N TYR A 243 -2.03 -8.81 -8.14
CA TYR A 243 -3.05 -7.94 -7.55
C TYR A 243 -2.83 -7.75 -6.04
N LEU A 244 -3.20 -6.59 -5.51
CA LEU A 244 -3.21 -6.35 -4.07
C LEU A 244 -4.52 -6.83 -3.44
N VAL A 245 -4.45 -7.60 -2.37
CA VAL A 245 -5.63 -8.01 -1.59
C VAL A 245 -5.61 -7.28 -0.26
N PRO A 246 -6.51 -6.30 -0.02
CA PRO A 246 -6.55 -5.58 1.25
C PRO A 246 -6.86 -6.49 2.44
N LEU A 247 -6.23 -6.20 3.57
CA LEU A 247 -6.48 -6.89 4.84
C LEU A 247 -7.47 -6.08 5.68
N PHE A 248 -8.57 -6.72 6.08
CA PHE A 248 -9.54 -6.11 6.98
C PHE A 248 -9.36 -6.62 8.42
N PRO A 249 -9.84 -5.88 9.43
CA PRO A 249 -9.71 -6.30 10.83
C PRO A 249 -10.36 -7.66 11.15
N THR A 250 -11.30 -8.13 10.33
CA THR A 250 -11.89 -9.47 10.44
C THR A 250 -10.91 -10.57 10.03
N ASP A 251 -10.04 -10.32 9.04
CA ASP A 251 -9.06 -11.28 8.50
C ASP A 251 -7.88 -11.46 9.47
N LEU A 252 -7.48 -10.38 10.18
CA LEU A 252 -6.42 -10.42 11.20
C LEU A 252 -6.77 -11.36 12.38
N LYS A 253 -8.05 -11.64 12.61
CA LYS A 253 -8.50 -12.56 13.67
C LYS A 253 -8.32 -14.03 13.27
N THR A 254 -8.37 -14.34 11.98
CA THR A 254 -8.29 -15.71 11.46
C THR A 254 -6.88 -16.12 11.09
N ASP A 255 -6.10 -15.20 10.52
CA ASP A 255 -4.81 -15.54 9.90
C ASP A 255 -3.61 -15.35 10.86
N GLY A 256 -3.85 -14.78 12.04
CA GLY A 256 -2.81 -14.38 12.98
C GLY A 256 -1.99 -13.19 12.46
N PRO A 257 -0.99 -12.69 13.21
CA PRO A 257 -0.10 -11.66 12.68
C PRO A 257 0.64 -12.26 11.49
N GLY A 258 0.45 -11.69 10.29
CA GLY A 258 1.12 -12.11 9.06
C GLY A 258 2.65 -12.17 9.23
N ARG A 259 3.34 -12.86 8.31
CA ARG A 259 4.81 -13.01 8.34
C ARG A 259 5.47 -11.65 8.54
N GLY A 260 6.14 -11.50 9.69
CA GLY A 260 6.59 -10.22 10.21
C GLY A 260 7.69 -9.57 9.38
N GLY A 261 7.41 -8.37 8.90
CA GLY A 261 8.40 -7.35 8.53
C GLY A 261 8.59 -6.32 9.64
N ALA A 262 9.47 -5.35 9.43
CA ALA A 262 9.56 -4.19 10.31
C ALA A 262 8.22 -3.44 10.31
N VAL A 263 7.76 -3.04 11.50
CA VAL A 263 6.59 -2.16 11.61
C VAL A 263 7.02 -0.77 11.15
N VAL A 264 6.52 -0.35 9.99
CA VAL A 264 6.71 0.99 9.44
C VAL A 264 5.39 1.75 9.62
N ASP A 265 5.46 3.01 10.00
CA ASP A 265 4.27 3.88 10.00
C ASP A 265 3.91 4.18 8.54
N PRO A 266 2.73 3.76 8.06
CA PRO A 266 2.39 3.91 6.65
C PRO A 266 2.14 5.36 6.24
N TYR A 267 1.99 6.28 7.20
CA TYR A 267 1.82 7.70 6.94
C TYR A 267 3.14 8.47 6.89
N ASP A 268 4.25 7.87 7.32
CA ASP A 268 5.55 8.53 7.39
C ASP A 268 6.24 8.61 6.00
N LEU A 269 6.10 9.77 5.36
CA LEU A 269 6.78 10.12 4.10
C LEU A 269 8.30 10.34 4.24
N GLY A 270 8.81 10.44 5.47
CA GLY A 270 10.23 10.69 5.75
C GLY A 270 11.10 9.44 5.81
N SER A 271 10.47 8.26 5.89
CA SER A 271 11.13 6.96 5.86
C SER A 271 11.41 6.52 4.43
N GLU A 272 12.52 5.81 4.20
CA GLU A 272 12.74 5.16 2.89
C GLU A 272 11.63 4.11 2.68
N PHE A 273 10.95 4.15 1.53
CA PHE A 273 10.01 3.09 1.19
C PHE A 273 10.78 1.76 1.12
N PRO A 274 10.36 0.72 1.87
CA PRO A 274 10.96 -0.59 1.75
C PRO A 274 10.75 -1.09 0.31
N GLN A 275 11.83 -1.08 -0.48
CA GLN A 275 11.77 -1.49 -1.87
C GLN A 275 11.58 -3.00 -1.96
N GLY A 276 10.54 -3.44 -2.67
CA GLY A 276 10.37 -4.85 -3.06
C GLY A 276 10.02 -5.82 -1.93
N GLU A 277 9.66 -5.34 -0.74
CA GLU A 277 9.21 -6.18 0.37
C GLU A 277 7.82 -5.76 0.82
N CYS A 278 6.86 -6.66 0.69
CA CYS A 278 5.56 -6.47 1.28
C CYS A 278 5.73 -6.32 2.81
N SER A 279 5.44 -5.12 3.29
CA SER A 279 5.65 -4.71 4.67
C SER A 279 4.30 -4.58 5.34
N VAL A 280 4.09 -5.35 6.40
CA VAL A 280 2.90 -5.22 7.27
C VAL A 280 3.08 -3.97 8.12
N ALA A 281 2.40 -2.88 7.74
CA ALA A 281 2.21 -1.74 8.61
C ALA A 281 0.93 -1.94 9.44
N TYR A 282 1.02 -1.68 10.74
CA TYR A 282 -0.17 -1.54 11.58
C TYR A 282 -0.50 -0.05 11.62
N PRO A 283 -1.75 0.36 11.33
CA PRO A 283 -2.18 1.70 11.67
C PRO A 283 -2.14 1.82 13.20
N THR A 284 -1.21 2.62 13.73
CA THR A 284 -1.20 3.01 15.14
C THR A 284 -2.00 4.28 15.34
#